data_AF-A0A822DV32-F1
#
_entry.id   AF-A0A822DV32-F1
#
_cell.length_a   1.000
_cell.length_b   1.000
_cell.length_c   1.000
_cell.angle_alpha   90.00
_cell.angle_beta   90.00
_cell.angle_gamma   90.00
#
_symmetry.space_group_name_H-M   'P 1'
#
loop_
_entity.id
_entity.type
_entity.pdbx_description
1 polymer ?
#
loop_
_entity_poly.entity_id
_entity_poly.type
_entity_poly.pdbx_seq_one_letter_code
_entity_poly.pdbx_strand_id
1 'polypeptide(L)'
;NGEILLKNVIFDAHPGDFICIIGPVGSGKSSLLQTLTGEITYFDGKVRLYGSFCYVPQESWIVSSSIKNNILFGKKYNYKLFQRVVYATALDAIYIKMLTLSTNYELKLIS
;
A
#
# COMPACT_ATOMS: atom_id res chain seq x y z
N ASN A 1 5.73 -16.01 -25.39
CA ASN A 1 6.78 -14.96 -25.50
C ASN A 1 6.47 -13.87 -24.48
N GLY A 2 7.22 -13.81 -23.39
CA GLY A 2 7.01 -12.79 -22.34
C GLY A 2 7.49 -11.42 -22.84
N GLU A 3 6.65 -10.41 -22.74
CA GLU A 3 7.02 -9.03 -23.05
C GLU A 3 7.90 -8.47 -21.93
N ILE A 4 9.02 -7.83 -22.30
CA ILE A 4 9.95 -7.23 -21.34
C ILE A 4 9.47 -5.81 -21.05
N LEU A 5 8.90 -5.60 -19.85
CA LEU A 5 8.33 -4.31 -19.42
C LEU A 5 9.39 -3.29 -18.98
N LEU A 6 10.49 -3.76 -18.38
CA LEU A 6 11.56 -2.94 -17.82
C LEU A 6 12.91 -3.46 -18.28
N LYS A 7 13.84 -2.55 -18.61
CA LYS A 7 15.19 -2.88 -19.08
C LYS A 7 16.21 -2.01 -18.37
N ASN A 8 17.29 -2.62 -17.87
CA ASN A 8 18.46 -1.95 -17.31
C ASN A 8 18.13 -0.85 -16.28
N VAL A 9 17.17 -1.15 -15.39
CA VAL A 9 16.84 -0.26 -14.27
C VAL A 9 17.92 -0.41 -13.19
N ILE A 10 18.59 0.69 -12.86
CA ILE A 10 19.64 0.74 -11.84
C ILE A 10 19.35 1.92 -10.94
N PHE A 11 19.12 1.66 -9.66
CA PHE A 11 18.98 2.69 -8.63
C PHE A 11 19.30 2.10 -7.27
N ASP A 12 19.69 2.96 -6.33
CA ASP A 12 19.84 2.65 -4.92
C ASP A 12 18.95 3.61 -4.11
N ALA A 13 18.44 3.13 -2.98
CA ALA A 13 17.64 3.90 -2.05
C ALA A 13 18.15 3.65 -0.62
N HIS A 14 18.33 4.72 0.15
CA HIS A 14 18.89 4.66 1.49
C HIS A 14 17.88 5.12 2.55
N PRO A 15 18.06 4.70 3.82
CA PRO A 15 17.21 5.16 4.91
C PRO A 15 17.20 6.69 5.02
N GLY A 16 16.00 7.28 5.00
CA GLY A 16 15.80 8.73 5.07
C GLY A 16 15.55 9.39 3.71
N ASP A 17 15.75 8.68 2.59
CA ASP A 17 15.50 9.23 1.27
C ASP A 17 14.00 9.43 0.98
N PHE A 18 13.69 10.50 0.25
CA PHE A 18 12.38 10.72 -0.35
C PHE A 18 12.51 10.61 -1.89
N ILE A 19 12.13 9.45 -2.43
CA ILE A 19 12.30 9.10 -3.85
C ILE A 19 10.95 9.12 -4.56
N CYS A 20 10.91 9.71 -5.75
CA CYS A 20 9.74 9.71 -6.62
C CYS A 20 10.07 9.08 -7.97
N ILE A 21 9.20 8.18 -8.45
CA ILE A 21 9.29 7.57 -9.78
C ILE A 21 8.20 8.18 -10.65
N ILE A 22 8.59 8.90 -11.70
CA ILE A 22 7.67 9.59 -12.61
C ILE A 22 7.83 9.09 -14.05
N GLY A 23 6.75 9.16 -14.83
CA GLY A 23 6.77 8.75 -16.24
C GLY A 23 5.36 8.50 -16.80
N PRO A 24 5.24 8.37 -18.13
CA PRO A 24 3.96 8.20 -18.83
C PRO A 24 3.15 6.98 -18.36
N VAL A 25 1.85 6.95 -18.62
CA VAL A 25 1.02 5.74 -18.41
C VAL A 25 1.60 4.59 -19.25
N GLY A 26 1.69 3.39 -18.67
CA GLY A 26 2.27 2.22 -19.33
C GLY A 26 3.80 2.14 -19.27
N SER A 27 4.51 3.11 -18.67
CA SER A 27 5.98 3.10 -18.58
C SER A 27 6.58 2.09 -17.59
N GLY A 28 5.77 1.18 -17.01
CA GLY A 28 6.25 0.15 -16.08
C GLY A 28 6.51 0.59 -14.63
N LYS A 29 6.00 1.76 -14.18
CA LYS A 29 6.20 2.23 -12.78
C LYS A 29 5.65 1.26 -11.74
N SER A 30 4.38 0.86 -11.90
CA SER A 30 3.75 -0.12 -11.01
C SER A 30 4.48 -1.46 -11.09
N SER A 31 4.86 -1.89 -12.30
CA SER A 31 5.65 -3.11 -12.51
C SER A 31 6.98 -3.08 -11.76
N LEU A 32 7.67 -1.92 -11.71
CA LEU A 32 8.92 -1.76 -10.96
C LEU A 32 8.68 -1.98 -9.47
N LEU A 33 7.65 -1.34 -8.89
CA LEU A 33 7.30 -1.53 -7.48
C LEU A 33 6.93 -2.98 -7.18
N GLN A 34 6.18 -3.62 -8.06
CA GLN A 34 5.79 -5.03 -7.94
C GLN A 34 6.97 -6.01 -8.09
N THR A 35 7.97 -5.67 -8.89
CA THR A 35 9.24 -6.43 -8.93
C THR A 35 10.01 -6.29 -7.62
N LEU A 36 10.01 -5.11 -6.99
CA LEU A 36 10.64 -4.92 -5.69
C LEU A 36 9.92 -5.75 -4.59
N THR A 37 8.59 -5.77 -4.58
CA THR A 37 7.83 -6.56 -3.60
C THR A 37 7.85 -8.07 -3.85
N GLY A 38 8.35 -8.49 -5.02
CA GLY A 38 8.43 -9.91 -5.41
C GLY A 38 7.16 -10.46 -6.07
N GLU A 39 6.17 -9.62 -6.38
CA GLU A 39 4.95 -10.00 -7.12
C GLU A 39 5.24 -10.34 -8.59
N ILE A 40 6.21 -9.65 -9.20
CA ILE A 40 6.66 -9.88 -10.58
C ILE A 40 8.10 -10.40 -10.55
N THR A 41 8.36 -11.53 -11.22
CA THR A 41 9.71 -12.07 -11.38
C THR A 41 10.54 -11.23 -12.36
N TYR A 42 11.82 -11.06 -12.05
CA TYR A 42 12.80 -10.48 -12.98
C TYR A 42 13.62 -11.60 -13.65
N PHE A 43 14.09 -11.34 -14.87
CA PHE A 43 14.84 -12.32 -15.66
C PHE A 43 16.35 -12.28 -15.39
N ASP A 44 16.90 -11.07 -15.22
CA ASP A 44 18.33 -10.84 -15.04
C ASP A 44 18.58 -9.65 -14.09
N GLY A 45 19.76 -9.63 -13.46
CA GLY A 45 20.17 -8.62 -12.48
C GLY A 45 19.99 -9.08 -11.02
N LYS A 46 19.95 -8.11 -10.11
CA LYS A 46 19.86 -8.37 -8.67
C LYS A 46 19.06 -7.29 -7.96
N VAL A 47 18.08 -7.72 -7.18
CA VAL A 47 17.30 -6.86 -6.27
C VAL A 47 17.71 -7.19 -4.83
N ARG A 48 18.01 -6.18 -4.02
CA ARG A 48 18.31 -6.33 -2.59
C ARG A 48 17.43 -5.39 -1.78
N LEU A 49 16.63 -5.95 -0.88
CA LEU A 49 15.83 -5.19 0.08
C LEU A 49 16.33 -5.49 1.48
N TYR A 50 16.39 -4.47 2.32
CA TYR A 50 16.86 -4.57 3.70
C TYR A 50 15.76 -4.12 4.67
N GLY A 51 15.54 -4.89 5.74
CA GLY A 51 14.56 -4.59 6.78
C GLY A 51 13.11 -4.90 6.38
N SER A 52 12.17 -4.27 7.09
CA SER A 52 10.74 -4.37 6.82
C SER A 52 10.29 -3.30 5.83
N PHE A 53 9.43 -3.67 4.88
CA PHE A 53 8.82 -2.73 3.94
C PHE A 53 7.29 -2.81 4.00
N CYS A 54 6.64 -1.76 3.48
CA CYS A 54 5.20 -1.69 3.29
C CYS A 54 4.94 -1.28 1.84
N TYR A 55 3.96 -1.91 1.22
CA TYR A 55 3.52 -1.61 -0.13
C TYR A 55 2.03 -1.28 -0.12
N VAL A 56 1.67 -0.23 -0.85
CA VAL A 56 0.28 0.14 -1.10
C VAL A 56 0.05 0.02 -2.60
N PRO A 57 -0.75 -0.96 -3.06
CA PRO A 57 -1.03 -1.14 -4.48
C PRO A 57 -1.86 0.02 -5.04
N GLN A 58 -1.85 0.14 -6.36
CA GLN A 58 -2.66 1.13 -7.09
C GLN A 58 -4.16 0.96 -6.81
N GLU A 59 -4.62 -0.29 -6.75
CA GLU A 59 -5.99 -0.64 -6.36
C GLU A 59 -5.99 -1.14 -4.93
N SER A 60 -6.68 -0.43 -4.04
CA SER A 60 -6.74 -0.77 -2.62
C SER A 60 -7.50 -2.07 -2.39
N TRP A 61 -6.93 -2.99 -1.63
CA TRP A 61 -7.65 -4.18 -1.17
C TRP A 61 -8.35 -3.93 0.16
N ILE A 62 -9.68 -3.91 0.12
CA ILE A 62 -10.56 -3.80 1.29
C ILE A 62 -11.23 -5.16 1.50
N VAL A 63 -11.28 -5.62 2.75
CA VAL A 63 -12.00 -6.86 3.11
C VAL A 63 -13.36 -6.53 3.72
N SER A 64 -14.32 -7.46 3.57
CA SER A 64 -15.66 -7.31 4.15
C SER A 64 -15.65 -7.40 5.67
N SER A 65 -15.34 -6.26 6.30
CA SER A 65 -15.23 -6.09 7.74
C SER A 65 -15.41 -4.62 8.11
N SER A 66 -15.32 -4.32 9.41
CA SER A 66 -15.31 -2.94 9.88
C SER A 66 -14.10 -2.17 9.33
N ILE A 67 -14.22 -0.85 9.19
CA ILE A 67 -13.11 0.04 8.83
C ILE A 67 -11.94 -0.13 9.81
N LYS A 68 -12.24 -0.26 11.11
CA LYS A 68 -11.24 -0.50 12.14
C LYS A 68 -10.43 -1.76 11.84
N ASN A 69 -11.07 -2.85 11.42
CA ASN A 69 -10.38 -4.09 11.08
C ASN A 69 -9.59 -3.97 9.78
N ASN A 70 -10.09 -3.24 8.79
CA ASN A 70 -9.34 -2.93 7.57
C ASN A 70 -8.08 -2.08 7.86
N ILE A 71 -8.14 -1.15 8.82
CA ILE A 71 -6.97 -0.36 9.27
C ILE A 71 -5.99 -1.23 10.07
N LEU A 72 -6.48 -2.10 10.97
CA LEU A 72 -5.62 -2.92 11.82
C LEU A 72 -4.97 -4.08 11.07
N PHE A 73 -5.66 -4.63 10.06
CA PHE A 73 -5.20 -5.75 9.25
C PHE A 73 -4.61 -6.91 10.08
N GLY A 74 -5.30 -7.29 11.16
CA GLY A 74 -4.90 -8.35 12.08
C GLY A 74 -3.94 -7.94 13.21
N LYS A 75 -3.47 -6.68 13.26
CA LYS A 75 -2.68 -6.17 14.39
C LYS A 75 -3.54 -5.95 15.63
N LYS A 76 -2.93 -6.09 16.82
CA LYS A 76 -3.58 -5.77 18.09
C LYS A 76 -3.96 -4.29 18.15
N TYR A 77 -5.17 -4.01 18.62
CA TYR A 77 -5.64 -2.63 18.77
C TYR A 77 -4.80 -1.87 19.80
N ASN A 78 -4.17 -0.78 19.38
CA ASN A 78 -3.50 0.18 20.24
C ASN A 78 -4.18 1.54 20.05
N TYR A 79 -4.89 2.01 21.07
CA TYR A 79 -5.66 3.25 21.01
C TYR A 79 -4.84 4.46 20.56
N LYS A 80 -3.66 4.68 21.15
CA LYS A 80 -2.81 5.84 20.83
C LYS A 80 -2.30 5.79 19.40
N LEU A 81 -1.83 4.63 18.94
CA LEU A 81 -1.35 4.46 17.57
C LEU A 81 -2.51 4.61 16.57
N PHE A 82 -3.65 4.00 16.86
CA PHE A 82 -4.82 4.04 16.01
C PHE A 82 -5.32 5.47 15.79
N GLN A 83 -5.45 6.26 16.86
CA GLN A 83 -5.83 7.67 16.74
C GLN A 83 -4.83 8.49 15.93
N ARG A 84 -3.52 8.25 16.12
CA ARG A 84 -2.48 8.92 15.33
C ARG A 84 -2.60 8.59 13.84
N VAL A 85 -2.85 7.33 13.48
CA VAL A 85 -3.05 6.90 12.09
C VAL A 85 -4.30 7.54 11.48
N VAL A 86 -5.43 7.53 12.19
CA VAL A 86 -6.68 8.15 11.72
C VAL A 86 -6.51 9.64 11.47
N TYR A 87 -5.84 10.35 12.37
CA TYR A 87 -5.55 11.78 12.21
C TYR A 87 -4.57 12.04 11.06
N ALA A 88 -3.45 11.32 11.00
CA ALA A 88 -2.42 11.52 9.97
C ALA A 88 -2.90 11.21 8.54
N THR A 89 -3.94 10.39 8.40
CA THR A 89 -4.57 10.04 7.12
C THR A 89 -5.81 10.88 6.81
N ALA A 90 -6.13 11.88 7.64
CA ALA A 90 -7.35 12.70 7.55
C ALA A 90 -8.65 11.88 7.48
N LEU A 91 -8.65 10.68 8.06
CA LEU A 91 -9.82 9.82 8.17
C LEU A 91 -10.72 10.22 9.35
N ASP A 92 -10.27 11.14 10.20
CA ASP A 92 -10.99 11.64 11.38
C ASP A 92 -12.41 12.13 11.05
N ALA A 93 -12.57 12.96 10.01
CA ALA A 93 -13.87 13.48 9.61
C ALA A 93 -14.85 12.37 9.18
N ILE A 94 -14.38 11.38 8.43
CA ILE A 94 -15.18 10.25 7.96
C ILE A 94 -15.46 9.27 9.11
N TYR A 95 -14.45 8.98 9.92
CA TYR A 95 -14.53 8.03 11.02
C TYR A 95 -15.47 8.51 12.13
N ILE A 96 -15.41 9.79 12.51
CA ILE A 96 -16.33 10.39 13.48
C ILE A 96 -17.77 10.32 12.96
N LYS A 97 -17.99 10.69 11.69
CA LYS A 97 -19.33 10.63 11.09
C LYS A 97 -19.89 9.21 11.05
N MET A 98 -19.03 8.22 10.79
CA MET A 98 -19.42 6.81 10.79
C MET A 98 -19.71 6.24 12.19
N LEU A 99 -18.99 6.67 13.23
CA LEU A 99 -19.27 6.27 14.61
C LEU A 99 -20.60 6.86 15.15
N THR A 100 -20.94 8.08 14.74
CA THR A 100 -22.15 8.78 15.24
C THR A 100 -23.44 8.16 14.69
N LEU A 101 -23.38 7.49 13.53
CA LEU A 101 -24.55 6.90 12.88
C LEU A 101 -25.00 5.55 13.48
N SER A 102 -24.32 5.03 14.51
CA SER A 102 -24.67 3.76 15.21
C SER A 102 -24.80 2.52 14.31
N THR A 103 -24.42 2.63 13.05
CA THR A 103 -24.46 1.56 12.07
C THR A 103 -23.08 0.92 12.01
N ASN A 104 -23.01 -0.38 12.30
CA ASN A 104 -21.86 -1.21 11.98
C ASN A 104 -21.70 -1.22 10.45
N TYR A 105 -21.00 -0.23 9.90
CA TYR A 105 -20.63 -0.23 8.49
C TYR A 105 -19.63 -1.36 8.25
N GLU A 106 -20.15 -2.54 7.94
CA GLU A 106 -19.41 -3.54 7.18
C GLU A 106 -19.19 -2.96 5.79
N LEU A 107 -17.93 -2.78 5.41
CA LEU A 107 -17.60 -2.48 4.03
C LEU A 107 -17.92 -3.72 3.20
N LYS A 108 -19.15 -3.86 2.71
CA LYS A 108 -19.50 -4.95 1.81
C LYS A 108 -18.72 -4.76 0.51
N LEU A 109 -17.90 -5.75 0.18
CA LEU A 109 -17.25 -5.84 -1.12
C LEU A 109 -18.34 -5.77 -2.21
N ILE A 110 -18.31 -4.73 -3.03
CA ILE A 110 -18.98 -4.75 -4.32
C ILE A 110 -17.98 -5.43 -5.26
N SER A 111 -18.10 -6.75 -5.39
CA SER A 111 -17.41 -7.53 -6.43
C SER A 111 -18.25 -7.56 -7.70
#